data_AF-A0A2W1K092-F1
#
_entry.id   AF-A0A2W1K092-F1
#
_cell.length_a   1.000
_cell.length_b   1.000
_cell.length_c   1.000
_cell.angle_alpha   90.00
_cell.angle_beta   90.00
_cell.angle_gamma   90.00
#
_symmetry.space_group_name_H-M   'P 1'
#
loop_
_entity.id
_entity.type
_entity.pdbx_description
1 polymer ?
#
loop_
_entity_poly.entity_id
_entity_poly.type
_entity_poly.pdbx_seq_one_letter_code
_entity_poly.pdbx_strand_id
1 'polypeptide(L)'
;MIKKRLTKAEKADRAEFAEREERTREMLKRMSDSAIALRSRDREFHGLEREFRYHQEDMLRDFNRSKDIHHPRDVGLAREQILRKFLVDTGLIPDRYAATSSSVRVASTTGHMSNELDLLFYDLNESISLMRRENAYSVLPVESTYGVIQVKSKVTRNDIREGLRNVASYKKLRRASSSEWTIYELCSKVVYGRVTTGLNEVAYCCYKGFPTQRAT
;
A
#
# COMPACT_ATOMS: atom_id res chain seq x y z
N MET A 1 34.35 -51.05 26.81
CA MET A 1 34.24 -49.69 27.38
C MET A 1 34.02 -49.79 28.89
N ILE A 2 35.02 -49.41 29.69
CA ILE A 2 34.94 -49.45 31.16
C ILE A 2 34.04 -48.29 31.61
N LYS A 3 32.85 -48.58 32.15
CA LYS A 3 32.01 -47.56 32.79
C LYS A 3 32.69 -47.10 34.08
N LYS A 4 33.37 -45.95 34.03
CA LYS A 4 33.99 -45.31 35.20
C LYS A 4 32.88 -45.06 36.24
N ARG A 5 33.00 -45.67 37.42
CA ARG A 5 32.05 -45.46 38.53
C ARG A 5 32.23 -44.03 39.03
N LEU A 6 31.22 -43.19 38.85
CA LEU A 6 31.17 -41.83 39.38
C LEU A 6 31.26 -41.87 40.90
N THR A 7 32.11 -41.00 41.45
CA THR A 7 32.23 -40.75 42.88
C THR A 7 30.95 -40.13 43.43
N LYS A 8 30.76 -40.21 44.75
CA LYS A 8 29.56 -39.68 45.41
C LYS A 8 29.39 -38.17 45.20
N ALA A 9 30.51 -37.43 45.13
CA ALA A 9 30.54 -36.00 44.84
C ALA A 9 30.14 -35.68 43.39
N GLU A 10 30.71 -36.38 42.40
CA GLU A 10 30.34 -36.17 40.98
C GLU A 10 28.87 -36.50 40.69
N LYS A 11 28.27 -37.44 41.43
CA LYS A 11 26.83 -37.71 41.35
C LYS A 11 25.99 -36.58 41.94
N ALA A 12 26.45 -35.95 43.02
CA ALA A 12 25.76 -34.83 43.65
C ALA A 12 25.81 -33.59 42.75
N ASP A 13 26.97 -33.27 42.17
CA ASP A 13 27.14 -32.13 41.25
C ASP A 13 26.28 -32.27 39.99
N ARG A 14 26.20 -33.49 39.43
CA ARG A 14 25.31 -33.75 38.27
C ARG A 14 23.84 -33.60 38.63
N ALA A 15 23.44 -34.00 39.84
CA ALA A 15 22.07 -33.83 40.31
C ALA A 15 21.75 -32.34 40.53
N GLU A 16 22.66 -31.57 41.14
CA GLU A 16 22.50 -30.12 41.32
C GLU A 16 22.46 -29.39 39.96
N PHE A 17 23.31 -29.78 39.00
CA PHE A 17 23.29 -29.22 37.66
C PHE A 17 21.97 -29.52 36.93
N ALA A 18 21.48 -30.76 37.00
CA ALA A 18 20.20 -31.14 36.40
C ALA A 18 19.03 -30.36 37.03
N GLU A 19 19.05 -30.17 38.35
CA GLU A 19 18.03 -29.39 39.06
C GLU A 19 18.08 -27.90 38.67
N ARG A 20 19.28 -27.31 38.51
CA ARG A 20 19.44 -25.94 37.98
C ARG A 20 18.96 -25.82 36.55
N GLU A 21 19.26 -26.80 35.70
CA GLU A 21 18.85 -26.81 34.30
C GLU A 21 17.32 -26.91 34.18
N GLU A 22 16.70 -27.77 34.98
CA GLU A 22 15.24 -27.91 35.05
C GLU A 22 14.57 -26.63 35.55
N ARG A 23 15.09 -26.03 36.63
CA ARG A 23 14.61 -24.72 37.14
C ARG A 23 14.75 -23.61 36.10
N THR A 24 15.87 -23.58 35.38
CA THR A 24 16.11 -22.57 34.33
C THR A 24 15.15 -22.77 33.15
N ARG A 25 14.92 -24.03 32.76
CA ARG A 25 13.98 -24.38 31.69
C ARG A 25 12.54 -24.00 32.06
N GLU A 26 12.12 -24.26 33.30
CA GLU A 26 10.81 -23.85 33.80
C GLU A 26 10.64 -22.33 33.83
N MET A 27 11.68 -21.60 34.27
CA MET A 27 11.69 -20.14 34.26
C MET A 27 11.53 -19.60 32.83
N LEU A 28 12.31 -20.10 31.88
CA LEU A 28 12.22 -19.69 30.48
C LEU A 28 10.86 -20.01 29.87
N LYS A 29 10.28 -21.18 30.21
CA LYS A 29 8.93 -21.56 29.76
C LYS A 29 7.87 -20.61 30.31
N ARG A 30 7.89 -20.30 31.61
CA ARG A 30 6.97 -19.32 32.22
C ARG A 30 7.09 -17.94 31.59
N MET A 31 8.32 -17.48 31.31
CA MET A 31 8.53 -16.19 30.65
C MET A 31 7.96 -16.19 29.23
N SER A 32 8.14 -17.28 28.48
CA SER A 32 7.55 -17.44 27.15
C SER A 32 6.02 -17.44 27.21
N ASP A 33 5.42 -18.25 28.09
CA ASP A 33 3.98 -18.35 28.25
C ASP A 33 3.36 -17.00 28.67
N SER A 34 4.02 -16.28 29.58
CA SER A 34 3.58 -14.94 30.01
C SER A 34 3.65 -13.92 28.87
N ALA A 35 4.73 -13.95 28.07
CA ALA A 35 4.86 -13.08 26.91
C ALA A 35 3.81 -13.41 25.83
N ILE A 36 3.49 -14.70 25.64
CA ILE A 36 2.42 -15.14 24.73
C ILE A 36 1.06 -14.64 25.23
N ALA A 37 0.77 -14.78 26.52
CA ALA A 37 -0.48 -14.33 27.13
C ALA A 37 -0.66 -12.80 27.07
N LEU A 38 0.43 -12.04 27.25
CA LEU A 38 0.40 -10.58 27.05
C LEU A 38 0.12 -10.24 25.58
N ARG A 39 0.82 -10.90 24.64
CA ARG A 39 0.64 -10.70 23.19
C ARG A 39 -0.71 -11.19 22.67
N SER A 40 -1.37 -12.13 23.35
CA SER A 40 -2.70 -12.60 22.94
C SER A 40 -3.76 -11.57 23.32
N ARG A 41 -3.69 -11.02 24.53
CA ARG A 41 -4.57 -9.93 24.98
C ARG A 41 -4.42 -8.66 24.14
N ASP A 42 -3.19 -8.37 23.69
CA ASP A 42 -2.93 -7.23 22.83
C ASP A 42 -3.49 -7.41 21.40
N ARG A 43 -3.74 -8.66 20.97
CA ARG A 43 -4.31 -9.02 19.67
C ARG A 43 -5.82 -9.24 19.69
N GLU A 44 -6.45 -9.14 20.85
CA GLU A 44 -7.90 -9.17 20.95
C GLU A 44 -8.48 -7.90 20.35
N PHE A 45 -9.57 -8.02 19.59
CA PHE A 45 -10.27 -6.85 19.07
C PHE A 45 -11.02 -6.17 20.22
N HIS A 46 -10.60 -4.97 20.57
CA HIS A 46 -11.14 -4.24 21.72
C HIS A 46 -12.26 -3.25 21.37
N GLY A 47 -12.78 -3.34 20.15
CA GLY A 47 -13.87 -2.50 19.64
C GLY A 47 -13.40 -1.45 18.63
N LEU A 48 -14.33 -1.09 17.74
CA LEU A 48 -14.06 -0.22 16.58
C LEU A 48 -13.47 1.15 16.97
N GLU A 49 -14.02 1.76 18.00
CA GLU A 49 -13.59 3.09 18.47
C GLU A 49 -12.14 3.10 18.93
N ARG A 50 -11.72 2.03 19.64
CA ARG A 50 -10.35 1.91 20.14
C ARG A 50 -9.35 1.73 19.01
N GLU A 51 -9.66 0.89 18.03
CA GLU A 51 -8.79 0.68 16.85
C GLU A 51 -8.64 1.95 16.03
N PHE A 52 -9.73 2.66 15.75
CA PHE A 52 -9.65 3.95 15.04
C PHE A 52 -8.85 4.99 15.80
N ARG A 53 -8.97 5.02 17.13
CA ARG A 53 -8.17 5.91 17.97
C ARG A 53 -6.68 5.59 17.87
N TYR A 54 -6.29 4.32 17.87
CA TYR A 54 -4.89 3.93 17.69
C TYR A 54 -4.33 4.34 16.34
N HIS A 55 -5.05 4.09 15.25
CA HIS A 55 -4.62 4.55 13.92
C HIS A 55 -4.50 6.08 13.84
N GLN A 56 -5.40 6.81 14.50
CA GLN A 56 -5.34 8.27 14.58
C GLN A 56 -4.11 8.74 15.39
N GLU A 57 -3.85 8.14 16.54
CA GLU A 57 -2.70 8.46 17.39
C GLU A 57 -1.38 8.20 16.65
N ASP A 58 -1.26 7.07 15.96
CA ASP A 58 -0.10 6.72 15.13
C ASP A 58 0.10 7.72 13.99
N MET A 59 -0.96 8.08 13.27
CA MET A 59 -0.88 9.08 12.20
C MET A 59 -0.43 10.45 12.75
N LEU A 60 -0.97 10.89 13.88
CA LEU A 60 -0.60 12.15 14.52
C LEU A 60 0.85 12.13 15.01
N ARG A 61 1.32 10.99 15.52
CA ARG A 61 2.72 10.81 15.94
C ARG A 61 3.66 10.93 14.75
N ASP A 62 3.36 10.23 13.65
CA ASP A 62 4.17 10.29 12.43
C ASP A 62 4.14 11.70 11.81
N PHE A 63 2.99 12.36 11.81
CA PHE A 63 2.87 13.75 11.38
C PHE A 63 3.74 14.69 12.21
N ASN A 64 3.77 14.53 13.54
CA ASN A 64 4.61 15.34 14.41
C ASN A 64 6.10 15.11 14.15
N ARG A 65 6.53 13.86 13.93
CA ARG A 65 7.92 13.53 13.54
C ARG A 65 8.32 14.14 12.20
N SER A 66 7.39 14.29 11.26
CA SER A 66 7.67 14.95 9.97
C SER A 66 8.15 16.40 10.09
N LYS A 67 7.92 17.05 11.24
CA LYS A 67 8.36 18.44 11.48
C LYS A 67 9.88 18.57 11.62
N ASP A 68 10.57 17.49 11.94
CA ASP A 68 12.03 17.48 12.14
C ASP A 68 12.80 17.49 10.80
N ILE A 69 12.10 17.30 9.68
CA ILE A 69 12.69 17.34 8.33
C ILE A 69 12.98 18.78 7.92
N HIS A 70 14.22 19.07 7.53
CA HIS A 70 14.67 20.44 7.23
C HIS A 70 14.21 21.00 5.88
N HIS A 71 14.06 20.16 4.85
CA HIS A 71 13.75 20.63 3.50
C HIS A 71 12.23 20.63 3.23
N PRO A 72 11.59 21.77 2.89
CA PRO A 72 10.13 21.87 2.79
C PRO A 72 9.45 20.89 1.83
N ARG A 73 10.11 20.55 0.72
CA ARG A 73 9.60 19.57 -0.25
C ARG A 73 9.53 18.17 0.36
N ASP A 74 10.53 17.82 1.15
CA ASP A 74 10.68 16.50 1.75
C ASP A 74 9.67 16.34 2.91
N VAL A 75 9.35 17.43 3.60
CA VAL A 75 8.24 17.49 4.57
C VAL A 75 6.91 17.19 3.87
N GLY A 76 6.67 17.79 2.69
CA GLY A 76 5.46 17.57 1.90
C GLY A 76 5.31 16.10 1.53
N LEU A 77 6.34 15.53 0.89
CA LEU A 77 6.36 14.14 0.47
C LEU A 77 6.21 13.17 1.66
N ALA A 78 6.86 13.45 2.79
CA ALA A 78 6.70 12.63 4.00
C ALA A 78 5.24 12.62 4.49
N ARG A 79 4.56 13.77 4.50
CA ARG A 79 3.16 13.89 4.93
C ARG A 79 2.20 13.19 3.98
N GLU A 80 2.48 13.22 2.69
CA GLU A 80 1.74 12.46 1.69
C GLU A 80 1.86 10.95 1.95
N GLN A 81 3.08 10.45 2.24
CA GLN A 81 3.28 9.05 2.57
C GLN A 81 2.61 8.63 3.86
N ILE A 82 2.62 9.48 4.90
CA ILE A 82 1.93 9.21 6.17
C ILE A 82 0.43 9.04 5.92
N LEU A 83 -0.17 9.94 5.14
CA LEU A 83 -1.59 9.83 4.81
C LEU A 83 -1.89 8.59 3.96
N ARG A 84 -1.04 8.28 2.98
CA ARG A 84 -1.17 7.08 2.14
C ARG A 84 -1.16 5.82 3.00
N LYS A 85 -0.16 5.69 3.88
CA LYS A 85 -0.01 4.57 4.81
C LYS A 85 -1.23 4.44 5.73
N PHE A 86 -1.71 5.56 6.27
CA PHE A 86 -2.91 5.54 7.11
C PHE A 86 -4.16 5.07 6.36
N LEU A 87 -4.32 5.41 5.08
CA LEU A 87 -5.52 5.06 4.32
C LEU A 87 -5.46 3.66 3.72
N VAL A 88 -4.29 3.23 3.23
CA VAL A 88 -4.10 1.96 2.52
C VAL A 88 -3.65 0.86 3.46
N ASP A 89 -2.60 1.09 4.25
CA ASP A 89 -1.94 0.02 5.00
C ASP A 89 -2.72 -0.40 6.26
N THR A 90 -3.67 0.43 6.72
CA THR A 90 -4.58 0.11 7.84
C THR A 90 -5.76 -0.77 7.42
N GLY A 91 -5.99 -0.97 6.13
CA GLY A 91 -7.16 -1.69 5.63
C GLY A 91 -8.48 -0.93 5.75
N LEU A 92 -8.44 0.38 6.00
CA LEU A 92 -9.65 1.23 6.03
C LEU A 92 -10.30 1.40 4.66
N ILE A 93 -9.54 1.17 3.60
CA ILE A 93 -10.00 1.20 2.21
C ILE A 93 -10.00 -0.24 1.66
N PRO A 94 -11.03 -0.65 0.89
CA PRO A 94 -11.05 -1.98 0.27
C PRO A 94 -9.85 -2.22 -0.66
N ASP A 95 -9.33 -3.45 -0.65
CA ASP A 95 -8.15 -3.87 -1.44
C ASP A 95 -8.25 -3.64 -2.94
N ARG A 96 -9.46 -3.45 -3.48
CA ARG A 96 -9.66 -3.07 -4.89
C ARG A 96 -9.02 -1.72 -5.22
N TYR A 97 -8.96 -0.81 -4.24
CA TYR A 97 -8.49 0.55 -4.45
C TYR A 97 -7.06 0.70 -3.92
N ALA A 98 -6.18 1.22 -4.77
CA ALA A 98 -4.85 1.65 -4.35
C ALA A 98 -4.72 3.17 -4.40
N ALA A 99 -3.77 3.69 -3.63
CA ALA A 99 -3.31 5.06 -3.72
C ALA A 99 -1.91 5.13 -4.35
N THR A 100 -1.65 6.16 -5.16
CA THR A 100 -0.34 6.39 -5.76
C THR A 100 0.73 6.70 -4.71
N SER A 101 1.94 6.16 -4.91
CA SER A 101 3.09 6.40 -4.03
C SER A 101 3.89 7.64 -4.39
N SER A 102 3.68 8.21 -5.56
CA SER A 102 4.35 9.42 -6.04
C SER A 102 3.33 10.36 -6.66
N SER A 103 3.75 11.60 -6.91
CA SER A 103 2.95 12.54 -7.66
C SER A 103 2.58 11.97 -9.04
N VAL A 104 1.32 12.16 -9.41
CA VAL A 104 0.71 11.54 -10.58
C VAL A 104 -0.09 12.58 -11.34
N ARG A 105 -0.16 12.44 -12.66
CA ARG A 105 -1.10 13.19 -13.51
C ARG A 105 -2.16 12.26 -14.07
N VAL A 106 -3.34 12.81 -14.30
CA VAL A 106 -4.44 12.09 -14.94
C VAL A 106 -4.67 12.67 -16.31
N ALA A 107 -4.84 11.82 -17.31
CA ALA A 107 -5.12 12.21 -18.68
C ALA A 107 -6.53 11.75 -19.09
N SER A 108 -7.21 12.59 -19.86
CA SER A 108 -8.48 12.26 -20.52
C SER A 108 -8.21 11.77 -21.94
N THR A 109 -9.15 11.01 -22.50
CA THR A 109 -9.22 10.66 -23.93
C THR A 109 -9.17 11.87 -24.88
N THR A 110 -9.46 13.07 -24.38
CA THR A 110 -9.36 14.35 -25.12
C THR A 110 -7.94 14.88 -25.30
N GLY A 111 -6.95 14.31 -24.61
CA GLY A 111 -5.59 14.85 -24.54
C GLY A 111 -5.40 15.92 -23.45
N HIS A 112 -6.45 16.31 -22.73
CA HIS A 112 -6.31 17.17 -21.55
C HIS A 112 -5.71 16.40 -20.36
N MET A 113 -4.87 17.09 -19.57
CA MET A 113 -4.22 16.54 -18.39
C MET A 113 -4.53 17.36 -17.13
N SER A 114 -4.56 16.69 -15.98
CA SER A 114 -4.59 17.37 -14.68
C SER A 114 -3.23 17.99 -14.35
N ASN A 115 -3.23 18.85 -13.34
CA ASN A 115 -2.01 19.19 -12.61
C ASN A 115 -1.45 17.96 -11.88
N GLU A 116 -0.25 18.09 -11.28
CA GLU A 116 0.29 17.04 -10.40
C GLU A 116 -0.59 16.91 -9.16
N LEU A 117 -1.01 15.68 -8.90
CA LEU A 117 -1.87 15.32 -7.77
C LEU A 117 -1.02 14.58 -6.74
N ASP A 118 -1.28 14.83 -5.46
CA ASP A 118 -0.51 14.25 -4.35
C ASP A 118 -0.88 12.78 -4.14
N LEU A 119 -2.16 12.52 -3.82
CA LEU A 119 -2.69 11.16 -3.67
C LEU A 119 -3.87 10.95 -4.62
N LEU A 120 -3.76 9.95 -5.49
CA LEU A 120 -4.80 9.53 -6.40
C LEU A 120 -5.22 8.09 -6.09
N PHE A 121 -6.52 7.87 -5.94
CA PHE A 121 -7.11 6.55 -5.82
C PHE A 121 -7.47 5.99 -7.19
N TYR A 122 -7.07 4.74 -7.42
CA TYR A 122 -7.30 4.05 -8.69
C TYR A 122 -7.63 2.57 -8.44
N ASP A 123 -8.22 1.94 -9.45
CA ASP A 123 -8.52 0.50 -9.42
C ASP A 123 -7.24 -0.31 -9.62
N LEU A 124 -6.88 -1.19 -8.68
CA LEU A 124 -5.73 -2.07 -8.90
C LEU A 124 -5.95 -3.04 -10.06
N ASN A 125 -7.17 -3.53 -10.25
CA ASN A 125 -7.46 -4.60 -11.21
C ASN A 125 -7.61 -4.07 -12.64
N GLU A 126 -8.05 -2.82 -12.80
CA GLU A 126 -8.35 -2.22 -14.10
C GLU A 126 -7.41 -1.06 -14.46
N SER A 127 -6.38 -0.80 -13.64
CA SER A 127 -5.46 0.31 -13.93
C SER A 127 -4.50 0.00 -15.07
N ILE A 128 -4.41 0.97 -15.97
CA ILE A 128 -3.41 1.01 -17.04
C ILE A 128 -2.57 2.26 -16.81
N SER A 129 -1.26 2.13 -16.87
CA SER A 129 -0.37 3.30 -16.85
C SER A 129 -0.07 3.72 -18.28
N LEU A 130 -0.47 4.95 -18.66
CA LEU A 130 -0.19 5.49 -19.99
C LEU A 130 1.28 5.87 -20.16
N MET A 131 1.90 6.30 -19.07
CA MET A 131 3.32 6.62 -19.01
C MET A 131 3.85 6.34 -17.61
N ARG A 132 5.00 5.66 -17.54
CA ARG A 132 5.77 5.48 -16.31
C ARG A 132 7.22 5.83 -16.58
N ARG A 133 7.77 6.79 -15.83
CA ARG A 133 9.20 7.16 -15.88
C ARG A 133 9.81 6.90 -14.51
N GLU A 134 10.69 5.90 -14.46
CA GLU A 134 11.60 5.60 -13.34
C GLU A 134 10.99 5.73 -11.92
N ASN A 135 9.72 5.33 -11.76
CA ASN A 135 8.93 5.44 -10.52
C ASN A 135 8.77 6.85 -9.92
N ALA A 136 9.29 7.90 -10.55
CA ALA A 136 9.12 9.29 -10.11
C ALA A 136 7.84 9.91 -10.66
N TYR A 137 7.41 9.45 -11.84
CA TYR A 137 6.32 10.07 -12.57
C TYR A 137 5.45 9.03 -13.26
N SER A 138 4.13 9.13 -13.03
CA SER A 138 3.15 8.30 -13.71
C SER A 138 1.99 9.12 -14.25
N VAL A 139 1.45 8.67 -15.38
CA VAL A 139 0.22 9.21 -15.97
C VAL A 139 -0.81 8.09 -16.04
N LEU A 140 -1.97 8.30 -15.43
CA LEU A 140 -3.09 7.37 -15.45
C LEU A 140 -4.25 7.92 -16.30
N PRO A 141 -5.05 7.07 -16.96
CA PRO A 141 -6.28 7.49 -17.61
C PRO A 141 -7.34 7.85 -16.55
N VAL A 142 -8.18 8.84 -16.83
CA VAL A 142 -9.26 9.30 -15.93
C VAL A 142 -10.32 8.23 -15.67
N GLU A 143 -10.39 7.23 -16.54
CA GLU A 143 -11.31 6.12 -16.41
C GLU A 143 -10.93 5.17 -15.26
N SER A 144 -9.64 4.90 -15.05
CA SER A 144 -9.17 3.99 -14.00
C SER A 144 -9.04 4.64 -12.62
N THR A 145 -9.41 5.91 -12.50
CA THR A 145 -9.25 6.71 -11.27
C THR A 145 -10.59 7.00 -10.60
N TYR A 146 -10.61 6.99 -9.26
CA TYR A 146 -11.82 7.19 -8.46
C TYR A 146 -11.85 8.53 -7.73
N GLY A 147 -10.72 8.97 -7.17
CA GLY A 147 -10.69 10.16 -6.32
C GLY A 147 -9.29 10.68 -6.10
N VAL A 148 -9.20 11.93 -5.65
CA VAL A 148 -7.93 12.61 -5.39
C VAL A 148 -7.98 13.32 -4.05
N ILE A 149 -6.86 13.31 -3.34
CA ILE A 149 -6.63 14.10 -2.13
C ILE A 149 -5.45 15.04 -2.37
N GLN A 150 -5.63 16.31 -1.99
CA GLN A 150 -4.55 17.27 -1.88
C GLN A 150 -4.11 17.38 -0.42
N VAL A 151 -2.82 17.21 -0.16
CA VAL A 151 -2.19 17.36 1.14
C VAL A 151 -1.60 18.76 1.26
N LYS A 152 -1.94 19.46 2.33
CA LYS A 152 -1.36 20.77 2.67
C LYS A 152 -0.88 20.76 4.12
N SER A 153 0.30 21.32 4.31
CA SER A 153 0.98 21.40 5.61
C SER A 153 0.36 22.40 6.57
N LYS A 154 -0.37 23.38 6.04
CA LYS A 154 -1.05 24.45 6.76
C LYS A 154 -2.44 24.63 6.16
N VAL A 155 -3.37 25.08 6.98
CA VAL A 155 -4.75 25.37 6.56
C VAL A 155 -4.90 26.89 6.50
N THR A 156 -4.33 27.52 5.46
CA THR A 156 -4.57 28.95 5.18
C THR A 156 -5.61 29.11 4.07
N ARG A 157 -6.21 30.30 3.95
CA ARG A 157 -7.16 30.62 2.88
C ARG A 157 -6.55 30.37 1.48
N ASN A 158 -5.26 30.67 1.32
CA ASN A 158 -4.56 30.46 0.06
C ASN A 158 -4.31 28.97 -0.19
N ASP A 159 -3.89 28.20 0.82
CA ASP A 159 -3.67 26.76 0.70
C ASP A 159 -4.95 26.00 0.33
N ILE A 160 -6.07 26.34 0.96
CA ILE A 160 -7.39 25.76 0.65
C ILE A 160 -7.76 26.08 -0.80
N ARG A 161 -7.63 27.34 -1.21
CA ARG A 161 -7.97 27.76 -2.58
C ARG A 161 -7.11 27.03 -3.61
N GLU A 162 -5.80 26.93 -3.37
CA GLU A 162 -4.87 26.25 -4.25
C GLU A 162 -5.19 24.75 -4.34
N GLY A 163 -5.43 24.10 -3.21
CA GLY A 163 -5.80 22.68 -3.19
C GLY A 163 -7.11 22.39 -3.90
N LEU A 164 -8.13 23.24 -3.70
CA LEU A 164 -9.40 23.11 -4.43
C LEU A 164 -9.24 23.34 -5.93
N ARG A 165 -8.38 24.28 -6.36
CA ARG A 165 -8.06 24.47 -7.79
C ARG A 165 -7.38 23.22 -8.36
N ASN A 166 -6.52 22.57 -7.59
CA ASN A 166 -5.83 21.37 -8.02
C ASN A 166 -6.81 20.20 -8.21
N VAL A 167 -7.68 19.96 -7.22
CA VAL A 167 -8.77 18.97 -7.29
C VAL A 167 -9.72 19.28 -8.45
N ALA A 168 -10.01 20.56 -8.70
CA ALA A 168 -10.84 20.98 -9.83
C ALA A 168 -10.18 20.66 -11.19
N SER A 169 -8.84 20.69 -11.29
CA SER A 169 -8.15 20.31 -12.53
C SER A 169 -8.41 18.84 -12.91
N TYR A 170 -8.46 17.94 -11.91
CA TYR A 170 -8.84 16.54 -12.09
C TYR A 170 -10.33 16.40 -12.43
N LYS A 171 -11.22 17.05 -11.66
CA LYS A 171 -12.68 16.91 -11.86
C LYS A 171 -13.20 17.44 -13.19
N LYS A 172 -12.45 18.33 -13.85
CA LYS A 172 -12.79 18.85 -15.19
C LYS A 172 -12.49 17.88 -16.32
N LEU A 173 -11.70 16.82 -16.06
CA LEU A 173 -11.35 15.85 -17.08
C LEU A 173 -12.59 15.07 -17.52
N ARG A 174 -12.77 14.96 -18.84
CA ARG A 174 -13.89 14.23 -19.43
C ARG A 174 -13.61 12.73 -19.38
N ARG A 175 -14.50 11.98 -18.74
CA ARG A 175 -14.48 10.52 -18.71
C ARG A 175 -15.27 9.99 -19.90
N ALA A 176 -14.77 8.95 -20.56
CA ALA A 176 -15.60 8.20 -21.51
C ALA A 176 -16.80 7.60 -20.74
N SER A 177 -18.03 7.81 -21.23
CA SER A 177 -19.22 7.27 -20.60
C SER A 177 -19.24 5.74 -20.71
N SER A 178 -19.67 5.07 -19.65
CA SER A 178 -19.85 3.61 -19.50
C SER A 178 -20.90 2.98 -20.46
N SER A 179 -21.17 3.60 -21.61
CA SER A 179 -22.05 3.06 -22.65
C SER A 179 -21.29 2.15 -23.61
N GLU A 180 -19.96 2.29 -23.71
CA GLU A 180 -19.17 1.54 -24.67
C GLU A 180 -17.89 1.04 -24.02
N TRP A 181 -17.49 -0.16 -24.44
CA TRP A 181 -16.31 -0.92 -24.06
C TRP A 181 -14.98 -0.26 -24.49
N THR A 182 -14.93 1.08 -24.48
CA THR A 182 -13.96 1.89 -25.22
C THR A 182 -12.53 1.72 -24.71
N ILE A 183 -12.31 1.38 -23.43
CA ILE A 183 -10.94 1.24 -22.88
C ILE A 183 -10.25 0.00 -23.45
N TYR A 184 -10.95 -1.14 -23.49
CA TYR A 184 -10.41 -2.37 -24.09
C TYR A 184 -10.23 -2.22 -25.61
N GLU A 185 -11.15 -1.52 -26.26
CA GLU A 185 -11.08 -1.28 -27.71
C GLU A 185 -9.92 -0.34 -28.08
N LEU A 186 -9.67 0.73 -27.29
CA LEU A 186 -8.54 1.64 -27.46
C LEU A 186 -7.20 0.93 -27.22
N CYS A 187 -7.11 0.10 -26.18
CA CYS A 187 -5.88 -0.67 -25.94
C CYS A 187 -5.62 -1.66 -27.08
N SER A 188 -6.66 -2.28 -27.64
CA SER A 188 -6.52 -3.10 -28.87
C SER A 188 -6.08 -2.25 -30.07
N LYS A 189 -6.67 -1.06 -30.28
CA LYS A 189 -6.33 -0.17 -31.40
C LYS A 189 -4.93 0.41 -31.30
N VAL A 190 -4.39 0.66 -30.10
CA VAL A 190 -2.99 1.07 -29.89
C VAL A 190 -2.03 -0.10 -30.13
N VAL A 191 -2.40 -1.32 -29.72
CA VAL A 191 -1.60 -2.52 -29.98
C VAL A 191 -1.57 -2.87 -31.48
N TYR A 192 -2.68 -2.68 -32.21
CA TYR A 192 -2.75 -2.95 -33.65
C TYR A 192 -2.37 -1.74 -34.54
N GLY A 193 -2.35 -0.53 -33.99
CA GLY A 193 -2.12 0.70 -34.71
C GLY A 193 -0.66 1.15 -34.67
N ARG A 194 0.10 0.75 -35.69
CA ARG A 194 1.35 1.38 -36.16
C ARG A 194 2.65 0.96 -35.46
N VAL A 195 3.05 -0.30 -35.66
CA VAL A 195 4.45 -0.67 -35.87
C VAL A 195 4.64 -0.95 -37.36
N THR A 196 4.74 0.12 -38.15
CA THR A 196 5.18 0.05 -39.55
C THR A 196 6.59 0.61 -39.66
N THR A 197 7.56 -0.14 -39.17
CA THR A 197 8.95 -0.05 -39.63
C THR A 197 9.45 -1.49 -39.69
N GLY A 198 9.85 -1.90 -40.89
CA GLY A 198 9.97 -3.30 -41.27
C GLY A 198 11.08 -4.09 -40.59
N LEU A 199 11.05 -5.38 -40.98
CA LEU A 199 11.95 -6.50 -40.70
C LEU A 199 11.51 -7.43 -39.55
N ASN A 200 11.00 -8.58 -40.00
CA ASN A 200 11.01 -9.92 -39.42
C ASN A 200 10.26 -10.19 -38.10
N GLU A 201 9.19 -10.99 -38.27
CA GLU A 201 8.54 -12.00 -37.43
C GLU A 201 8.82 -12.14 -35.91
N VAL A 202 7.74 -12.57 -35.26
CA VAL A 202 7.59 -13.35 -34.00
C VAL A 202 7.36 -12.58 -32.70
N ALA A 203 6.10 -12.59 -32.21
CA ALA A 203 5.74 -13.22 -30.91
C ALA A 203 4.21 -13.19 -30.62
N TYR A 204 3.59 -14.37 -30.81
CA TYR A 204 2.48 -15.00 -30.09
C TYR A 204 1.34 -14.17 -29.45
N CYS A 205 0.16 -14.39 -30.04
CA CYS A 205 -1.15 -14.39 -29.41
C CYS A 205 -1.27 -15.55 -28.41
N CYS A 206 -1.70 -15.29 -27.16
CA CYS A 206 -2.57 -16.21 -26.42
C CYS A 206 -3.21 -15.52 -25.21
N TYR A 207 -4.52 -15.24 -25.28
CA TYR A 207 -5.49 -15.67 -24.26
C TYR A 207 -6.88 -15.71 -24.91
N LYS A 208 -7.18 -16.86 -25.53
CA LYS A 208 -8.55 -17.35 -25.71
C LYS A 208 -8.88 -18.28 -24.55
N GLY A 209 -9.98 -18.00 -23.86
CA GLY A 209 -10.74 -18.95 -23.03
C GLY A 209 -11.52 -18.21 -21.95
N PHE A 210 -12.83 -18.35 -21.76
CA PHE A 210 -13.89 -19.13 -22.41
C PHE A 210 -15.23 -18.37 -22.18
N PRO A 211 -16.28 -18.64 -22.98
CA PRO A 211 -17.62 -18.09 -22.83
C PRO A 211 -18.44 -18.89 -21.79
N THR A 212 -19.38 -18.23 -21.12
CA THR A 212 -20.58 -18.90 -20.61
C THR A 212 -21.79 -18.05 -20.96
N GLN A 213 -22.49 -18.50 -21.99
CA GLN A 213 -23.91 -18.23 -22.18
C GLN A 213 -24.64 -18.57 -20.88
N ARG A 214 -25.50 -17.68 -20.38
CA ARG A 214 -26.57 -18.10 -19.47
C ARG A 214 -27.71 -18.61 -20.33
N ALA A 215 -27.88 -19.93 -20.31
CA ALA A 215 -29.16 -20.57 -20.56
C ALA A 215 -30.00 -20.45 -19.28
N THR A 216 -31.00 -19.55 -19.28
CA THR A 216 -32.41 -19.81 -18.94
C THR A 216 -33.20 -18.53 -19.16
#